data_AF-A0A2X1MYT3-F1
#
_entry.id   AF-A0A2X1MYT3-F1
#
_cell.length_a   1.000
_cell.length_b   1.000
_cell.length_c   1.000
_cell.angle_alpha   90.00
_cell.angle_beta   90.00
_cell.angle_gamma   90.00
#
_symmetry.space_group_name_H-M   'P 1'
#
loop_
_entity.id
_entity.type
_entity.pdbx_description
1 polymer ?
#
loop_
_entity_poly.entity_id
_entity_poly.type
_entity_poly.pdbx_seq_one_letter_code
_entity_poly.pdbx_strand_id
1 'polypeptide(L)'
;MISFLTDNPSNLTASGLLLSDDESGVREIGPGQLCVNFNMSNAMQEAVLQLIEVQLAQEEVTESPLGGDGKCATPCQRLLCALCRHSTG
;
A
#
# COMPACT_ATOMS: atom_id res chain seq x y z
N MET A 1 12.79 -4.11 -10.32
CA MET A 1 12.06 -4.33 -9.06
C MET A 1 11.13 -3.13 -8.90
N ILE A 2 9.82 -3.36 -8.90
CA ILE A 2 8.81 -2.31 -8.75
C ILE A 2 8.72 -1.99 -7.25
N SER A 3 8.82 -0.72 -6.88
CA SER A 3 8.89 -0.27 -5.49
C SER A 3 7.59 0.42 -5.09
N PHE A 4 7.01 0.08 -3.94
CA PHE A 4 5.81 0.74 -3.41
C PHE A 4 6.07 2.17 -2.93
N LEU A 5 7.35 2.55 -2.78
CA LEU A 5 7.83 3.89 -2.47
C LEU A 5 8.83 4.28 -3.54
N THR A 6 8.62 5.41 -4.20
CA THR A 6 9.54 5.93 -5.22
C THR A 6 9.45 7.45 -5.27
N ASP A 7 10.55 8.13 -5.59
CA ASP A 7 10.54 9.56 -5.93
C ASP A 7 10.28 9.81 -7.42
N ASN A 8 10.31 8.76 -8.25
CA ASN A 8 10.17 8.88 -9.69
C ASN A 8 8.78 8.40 -10.15
N PRO A 9 7.95 9.27 -10.74
CA PRO A 9 6.58 8.90 -11.15
C PRO A 9 6.55 7.76 -12.18
N SER A 10 7.59 7.60 -13.01
CA SER A 10 7.66 6.51 -13.99
C SER A 10 7.84 5.12 -13.39
N ASN A 11 8.26 5.05 -12.13
CA ASN A 11 8.50 3.79 -11.42
C ASN A 11 7.37 3.46 -10.43
N LEU A 12 6.31 4.28 -10.44
CA LEU A 12 5.17 4.14 -9.56
C LEU A 12 4.29 2.98 -10.02
N THR A 13 3.96 2.11 -9.07
CA THR A 13 3.06 0.97 -9.30
C THR A 13 1.59 1.41 -9.28
N ALA A 14 0.68 0.51 -9.66
CA ALA A 14 -0.76 0.77 -9.65
C ALA A 14 -1.30 1.20 -8.28
N SER A 15 -0.66 0.78 -7.17
CA SER A 15 -0.90 1.35 -5.83
C SER A 15 0.42 1.57 -5.11
N GLY A 16 0.82 2.83 -4.92
CA GLY A 16 2.13 3.19 -4.39
C GLY A 16 2.24 4.64 -3.92
N LEU A 17 3.36 4.95 -3.26
CA LEU A 17 3.70 6.26 -2.75
C LEU A 17 4.74 6.94 -3.64
N LEU A 18 4.40 8.13 -4.13
CA LEU A 18 5.30 9.04 -4.79
C LEU A 18 5.85 10.04 -3.77
N LEU A 19 7.16 10.14 -3.64
CA LEU A 19 7.81 11.12 -2.77
C LEU A 19 7.94 12.44 -3.53
N SER A 20 7.48 13.55 -2.96
CA SER A 20 7.57 14.88 -3.57
C SER A 20 7.63 15.99 -2.52
N ASP A 21 8.60 16.88 -2.64
CA ASP A 21 8.77 18.00 -1.69
C ASP A 21 7.73 19.13 -1.86
N ASP A 22 7.12 19.24 -3.05
CA ASP A 22 6.16 20.30 -3.40
C ASP A 22 4.78 20.12 -2.73
N GLU A 23 4.52 18.96 -2.13
CA GLU A 23 3.24 18.67 -1.47
C GLU A 23 3.16 19.27 -0.06
N SER A 24 1.98 19.72 0.37
CA SER A 24 1.78 20.20 1.75
C SER A 24 1.48 19.09 2.77
N GLY A 25 1.58 17.82 2.35
CA GLY A 25 1.17 16.68 3.17
C GLY A 25 1.04 15.41 2.32
N VAL A 26 -0.15 14.81 2.33
CA VAL A 26 -0.53 13.68 1.47
C VAL A 26 -1.59 14.13 0.48
N ARG A 27 -1.42 13.73 -0.78
CA ARG A 27 -2.37 13.98 -1.86
C ARG A 27 -2.59 12.72 -2.68
N GLU A 28 -3.83 12.33 -2.89
CA GLU A 28 -4.14 11.26 -3.85
C GLU A 28 -3.94 11.77 -5.29
N ILE A 29 -3.16 11.04 -6.08
CA ILE A 29 -2.91 11.32 -7.50
C ILE A 29 -3.61 10.32 -8.43
N GLY A 30 -4.08 9.20 -7.88
CA GLY A 30 -4.83 8.17 -8.59
C GLY A 30 -5.28 7.07 -7.63
N PRO A 31 -6.09 6.11 -8.10
CA PRO A 31 -6.60 5.03 -7.26
C PRO A 31 -5.44 4.23 -6.65
N GLY A 32 -5.25 4.34 -5.33
CA GLY A 32 -4.14 3.72 -4.60
C GLY A 32 -2.77 4.35 -4.80
N GLN A 33 -2.68 5.47 -5.54
CA GLN A 33 -1.45 6.22 -5.74
C GLN A 33 -1.50 7.53 -4.94
N LEU A 34 -0.58 7.68 -4.00
CA LEU A 34 -0.53 8.83 -3.12
C LEU A 34 0.81 9.55 -3.31
N CYS A 35 0.75 10.86 -3.49
CA CYS A 35 1.90 11.74 -3.47
C CYS A 35 2.09 12.26 -2.05
N VAL A 36 3.31 12.22 -1.52
CA VAL A 36 3.58 12.59 -0.14
C VAL A 36 4.84 13.43 0.00
N ASN A 37 4.75 14.43 0.86
CA ASN A 37 5.93 15.18 1.28
C ASN A 37 6.78 14.40 2.26
N PHE A 38 7.96 13.96 1.78
CA PHE A 38 8.94 13.26 2.60
C PHE A 38 9.55 14.15 3.69
N ASN A 39 9.51 15.47 3.56
CA ASN A 39 9.94 16.42 4.59
C ASN A 39 8.98 16.44 5.79
N MET A 40 7.74 15.96 5.61
CA MET A 40 6.73 15.88 6.66
C MET A 40 6.54 14.43 7.12
N SER A 41 7.24 14.02 8.18
CA SER A 41 7.14 12.66 8.74
C SER A 41 5.70 12.25 9.08
N ASN A 42 4.84 13.20 9.47
CA ASN A 42 3.42 12.94 9.70
C ASN A 42 2.71 12.53 8.40
N ALA A 43 2.97 13.24 7.30
CA ALA A 43 2.37 12.94 6.01
C ALA A 43 2.79 11.54 5.51
N MET A 44 4.06 11.18 5.66
CA MET A 44 4.54 9.83 5.31
C MET A 44 3.79 8.72 6.07
N GLN A 45 3.55 8.91 7.37
CA GLN A 45 2.80 7.93 8.17
C GLN A 45 1.37 7.79 7.65
N GLU A 46 0.67 8.91 7.46
CA GLU A 46 -0.70 8.93 6.93
C GLU A 46 -0.78 8.29 5.53
N ALA A 47 0.22 8.52 4.68
CA ALA A 47 0.29 7.95 3.34
C ALA A 47 0.46 6.43 3.38
N VAL A 48 1.31 5.93 4.28
CA VAL A 48 1.52 4.49 4.47
C VAL A 48 0.26 3.82 5.00
N LEU A 49 -0.44 4.42 5.96
CA LEU A 49 -1.73 3.93 6.47
C LEU A 49 -2.76 3.82 5.33
N GLN A 50 -2.97 4.89 4.56
CA GLN A 50 -3.89 4.89 3.42
C GLN A 50 -3.50 3.86 2.35
N LEU A 51 -2.21 3.70 2.05
CA LEU A 51 -1.74 2.70 1.10
C LEU A 51 -2.07 1.27 1.60
N ILE A 52 -1.96 1.02 2.91
CA ILE A 52 -2.34 -0.26 3.50
C ILE A 52 -3.85 -0.46 3.35
N GLU A 53 -4.67 0.54 3.68
CA GLU A 53 -6.13 0.48 3.54
C GLU A 53 -6.57 0.19 2.10
N VAL A 54 -5.98 0.89 1.12
CA VAL A 54 -6.30 0.68 -0.30
C VAL A 54 -5.88 -0.71 -0.77
N GLN A 55 -4.75 -1.22 -0.29
CA GLN A 55 -4.34 -2.60 -0.61
C GLN A 55 -5.26 -3.64 0.03
N LEU A 56 -5.76 -3.39 1.25
CA LEU A 56 -6.72 -4.26 1.93
C LEU A 56 -8.10 -4.26 1.26
N ALA A 57 -8.61 -3.09 0.89
CA ALA A 57 -9.90 -2.94 0.23
C ALA A 57 -9.90 -3.56 -1.18
N GLN A 58 -8.80 -3.47 -1.93
CA GLN A 58 -8.66 -4.12 -3.23
C GLN A 58 -8.55 -5.66 -3.12
N GLU A 59 -8.08 -6.17 -1.98
CA GLU A 59 -8.01 -7.61 -1.70
C GLU A 59 -9.40 -8.21 -1.41
N GLU A 60 -10.28 -7.46 -0.74
CA GLU A 60 -11.69 -7.83 -0.48
C GLU A 60 -12.47 -8.12 -1.77
N VAL A 61 -12.25 -7.32 -2.83
CA VAL A 61 -13.00 -7.41 -4.10
C VAL A 61 -12.53 -8.60 -4.98
N THR A 62 -11.41 -9.25 -4.64
CA THR A 62 -10.98 -10.49 -5.31
C THR A 62 -11.62 -11.72 -4.64
N GLU A 63 -12.94 -11.68 -4.48
CA GLU A 63 -13.74 -12.90 -4.37
C GLU A 63 -13.87 -13.54 -5.76
N SER A 64 -12.81 -14.23 -6.21
CA SER A 64 -13.02 -15.22 -7.29
C SER A 64 -13.61 -16.50 -6.68
N PRO A 65 -14.76 -16.98 -7.17
CA PRO A 65 -15.27 -18.30 -6.80
C PRO A 65 -14.30 -19.37 -7.32
N LEU A 66 -14.33 -20.57 -6.74
CA LEU A 66 -13.44 -21.72 -6.95
C LEU A 66 -12.18 -21.66 -6.06
N GLY A 67 -12.09 -22.41 -4.97
CA GLY A 67 -12.23 -23.86 -4.95
C GLY A 67 -11.04 -24.49 -5.68
N GLY A 68 -9.89 -24.59 -5.01
CA GLY A 68 -8.72 -25.27 -5.55
C GLY A 68 -7.41 -24.87 -4.88
N ASP A 69 -6.83 -25.82 -4.15
CA ASP A 69 -5.54 -25.80 -3.48
C ASP A 69 -4.43 -25.01 -4.21
N GLY A 70 -3.77 -24.12 -3.45
CA GLY A 70 -2.41 -23.69 -3.74
C GLY A 70 -2.17 -22.19 -3.82
N LYS A 71 -1.95 -21.56 -2.65
CA LYS A 71 -1.03 -20.42 -2.43
C LYS A 71 -0.98 -19.35 -3.53
N CYS A 72 -1.92 -18.41 -3.52
CA CYS A 72 -1.58 -17.02 -3.81
C CYS A 72 -1.78 -16.20 -2.52
N ALA A 73 -0.92 -16.45 -1.54
CA ALA A 73 -0.78 -15.49 -0.44
C ALA A 73 -0.14 -14.25 -1.05
N THR A 74 -0.98 -13.26 -1.33
CA THR A 74 -0.54 -11.91 -1.69
C THR A 74 0.46 -11.42 -0.64
N PRO A 75 1.39 -10.53 -1.01
CA PRO A 75 2.30 -9.92 -0.04
C PRO A 75 1.54 -9.24 1.11
N CYS A 76 0.32 -8.74 0.87
CA CYS A 76 -0.59 -8.16 1.87
C CYS A 76 -1.14 -9.21 2.85
N GLN A 77 -1.66 -10.35 2.36
CA GLN A 77 -2.09 -11.46 3.21
C GLN A 77 -0.97 -11.97 4.12
N ARG A 78 0.28 -11.98 3.62
CA ARG A 78 1.47 -12.33 4.42
C ARG A 78 1.77 -11.31 5.51
N LEU A 79 1.61 -10.01 5.24
CA LEU A 79 1.85 -8.94 6.22
C LEU A 79 0.76 -8.91 7.29
N LEU A 80 -0.51 -9.08 6.92
CA LEU A 80 -1.64 -9.25 7.84
C LEU A 80 -1.45 -10.48 8.74
N CYS A 81 -1.09 -11.63 8.18
CA CYS A 81 -0.77 -12.82 8.99
C CYS A 81 0.41 -12.59 9.93
N ALA A 82 1.41 -11.79 9.53
CA ALA A 82 2.54 -11.45 10.40
C ALA A 82 2.13 -10.51 11.55
N LEU A 83 1.28 -9.51 11.26
CA LEU A 83 0.76 -8.57 12.25
C LEU A 83 -0.19 -9.25 13.25
N CYS A 84 -1.15 -10.05 12.77
CA CYS A 84 -2.08 -10.79 13.64
C CYS A 84 -1.38 -11.83 14.53
N ARG A 85 -0.27 -12.43 14.07
CA ARG A 85 0.51 -13.41 14.87
C ARG A 85 1.16 -12.76 16.10
N HIS A 86 1.36 -11.45 16.12
CA HIS A 86 1.99 -10.76 17.25
C HIS A 86 1.01 -10.40 18.38
N SER A 87 -0.31 -10.60 18.19
CA SER A 87 -1.33 -10.27 19.19
C SER A 87 -1.80 -11.47 20.03
N THR A 88 -1.24 -12.66 19.82
CA THR A 88 -1.41 -13.81 20.74
C THR A 88 -0.17 -13.95 21.60
N GLY A 89 -0.16 -13.24 22.72
CA GLY A 89 0.75 -13.39 23.85
C GLY A 89 0.01 -13.03 25.13
#